data_AF-A0A7J7IVF4-F1
#
_entry.id   AF-A0A7J7IVF4-F1
#
_cell.length_a   1.000
_cell.length_b   1.000
_cell.length_c   1.000
_cell.angle_alpha   90.00
_cell.angle_beta   90.00
_cell.angle_gamma   90.00
#
_symmetry.space_group_name_H-M   'P 1'
#
loop_
_entity.id
_entity.type
_entity.pdbx_description
1 polymer ?
#
loop_
_entity_poly.entity_id
_entity_poly.type
_entity_poly.pdbx_seq_one_letter_code
_entity_poly.pdbx_strand_id
1 'polypeptide(L)'
;MEGHLPCLKFLVASAPSATHIVGAVNDQGETPKNMGQQFYKHHVVEYIEGIEWERDHPEEAENLAFPAHIAAYQGDLEHLKMLIENGIVNINERDNKGSTPAHKGVFFD
;
A
#
# COMPACT_ATOMS: atom_id res chain seq x y z
N MET A 1 -18.64 1.42 8.16
CA MET A 1 -18.03 1.11 6.85
C MET A 1 -17.24 2.33 6.41
N GLU A 2 -16.11 2.62 7.07
CA GLU A 2 -15.24 3.76 6.79
C GLU A 2 -13.82 3.29 7.11
N GLY A 3 -12.86 3.50 6.22
CA GLY A 3 -11.56 2.82 6.22
C GLY A 3 -11.20 2.37 4.81
N HIS A 4 -11.19 3.32 3.87
CA HIS A 4 -10.92 3.05 2.47
C HIS A 4 -9.41 2.95 2.27
N LEU A 5 -8.82 1.80 2.60
CA LEU A 5 -7.41 1.50 2.34
C LEU A 5 -6.98 1.86 0.90
N PRO A 6 -7.77 1.61 -0.16
CA PRO A 6 -7.42 2.07 -1.51
C PRO A 6 -7.19 3.58 -1.64
N CYS A 7 -7.97 4.40 -0.91
CA CYS A 7 -7.78 5.85 -0.90
C CYS A 7 -6.48 6.23 -0.19
N LEU A 8 -6.16 5.59 0.93
CA LEU A 8 -4.90 5.83 1.64
C LEU A 8 -3.69 5.43 0.78
N LYS A 9 -3.73 4.24 0.16
CA LYS A 9 -2.70 3.80 -0.79
C LYS A 9 -2.50 4.82 -1.91
N PHE A 10 -3.58 5.33 -2.49
CA PHE A 10 -3.52 6.36 -3.53
C PHE A 10 -2.86 7.66 -3.03
N LEU A 11 -3.23 8.13 -1.83
CA LEU A 11 -2.66 9.34 -1.23
C LEU A 11 -1.16 9.19 -0.97
N VAL A 12 -0.75 8.06 -0.40
CA VAL A 12 0.66 7.71 -0.18
C VAL A 12 1.42 7.68 -1.49
N ALA A 13 0.88 7.01 -2.51
CA ALA A 13 1.52 6.88 -3.83
C ALA A 13 1.61 8.20 -4.62
N SER A 14 0.74 9.16 -4.32
CA SER A 14 0.70 10.46 -5.00
C SER A 14 1.54 11.53 -4.30
N ALA A 15 2.01 11.25 -3.09
CA ALA A 15 2.77 12.20 -2.30
C ALA A 15 4.29 12.07 -2.54
N PRO A 16 5.05 13.16 -2.39
CA PRO A 16 6.52 13.11 -2.46
C PRO A 16 7.16 12.28 -1.33
N SER A 17 6.43 12.05 -0.24
CA SER A 17 6.91 11.35 0.95
C SER A 17 5.76 10.59 1.61
N ALA A 18 5.84 9.25 1.57
CA ALA A 18 4.91 8.36 2.24
C ALA A 18 4.89 8.60 3.76
N THR A 19 6.07 8.79 4.36
CA THR A 19 6.25 9.03 5.80
C THR A 19 5.57 10.31 6.27
N HIS A 20 5.57 11.37 5.46
CA HIS A 20 4.82 12.59 5.78
C HIS A 20 3.30 12.32 5.81
N ILE A 21 2.77 11.57 4.84
CA ILE A 21 1.34 11.27 4.76
C ILE A 21 0.87 10.44 5.96
N VAL A 22 1.58 9.36 6.29
CA VAL A 22 1.17 8.49 7.39
C VAL A 22 1.47 9.08 8.78
N GLY A 23 2.37 10.05 8.86
CA GLY A 23 2.72 10.77 10.09
C GLY A 23 1.93 12.06 10.34
N ALA A 24 1.04 12.47 9.42
CA ALA A 24 0.21 13.66 9.60
C ALA A 24 -0.72 13.52 10.83
N VAL A 25 -1.05 14.63 11.49
CA VAL A 25 -1.95 14.63 12.66
C VAL A 25 -3.16 15.54 12.44
N ASN A 26 -4.31 15.17 13.00
CA ASN A 26 -5.50 16.02 13.04
C ASN A 26 -5.41 17.06 14.19
N ASP A 27 -6.47 17.86 14.38
CA ASP A 27 -6.55 18.86 15.45
C ASP A 27 -6.53 18.25 16.87
N GLN A 28 -6.76 16.94 16.98
CA GLN A 28 -6.69 16.16 18.23
C GLN A 28 -5.30 15.55 18.46
N GLY A 29 -4.35 15.73 17.52
CA GLY A 29 -3.01 15.17 17.59
C GLY A 29 -2.92 13.69 17.19
N GLU A 30 -3.96 13.15 16.54
CA GLU A 30 -4.03 11.73 16.17
C GLU A 30 -3.47 11.50 14.76
N THR A 31 -2.61 10.49 14.62
CA THR A 31 -2.13 10.02 13.31
C THR A 31 -3.15 9.12 12.60
N PRO A 32 -3.08 8.94 11.27
CA PRO A 32 -3.82 7.90 10.56
C PRO A 32 -3.71 6.51 11.20
N LYS A 33 -2.55 6.16 11.77
CA LYS A 33 -2.34 4.89 12.48
C LYS A 33 -3.17 4.83 13.77
N ASN A 34 -3.16 5.89 14.58
CA ASN A 34 -3.96 5.95 15.80
C ASN A 34 -5.46 5.83 15.50
N MET A 35 -5.94 6.54 14.48
CA MET A 35 -7.31 6.43 13.98
C MET A 35 -7.61 5.00 13.52
N GLY A 36 -6.70 4.39 12.74
CA GLY A 36 -6.82 3.00 12.30
C GLY A 36 -6.96 2.02 13.48
N GLN A 37 -6.17 2.19 14.54
CA GLN A 37 -6.24 1.37 15.74
C GLN A 37 -7.55 1.58 16.51
N GLN A 38 -7.95 2.83 16.74
CA GLN A 38 -9.17 3.19 17.47
C GLN A 38 -10.43 2.62 16.80
N PHE A 39 -10.47 2.62 15.46
CA PHE A 39 -11.62 2.16 14.69
C PHE A 39 -11.47 0.72 14.18
N TYR A 40 -10.49 -0.05 14.68
CA TYR A 40 -10.25 -1.46 14.33
C TYR A 40 -10.06 -1.70 12.81
N LYS A 41 -9.32 -0.80 12.15
CA LYS A 41 -8.97 -0.87 10.72
C LYS A 41 -7.65 -1.61 10.52
N HIS A 42 -7.64 -2.90 10.85
CA HIS A 42 -6.43 -3.72 10.83
C HIS A 42 -5.62 -3.59 9.52
N HIS A 43 -6.26 -3.69 8.35
CA HIS A 43 -5.58 -3.54 7.07
C HIS A 43 -4.97 -2.15 6.82
N VAL A 44 -5.52 -1.08 7.42
CA VAL A 44 -4.94 0.26 7.35
C VAL A 44 -3.72 0.36 8.27
N VAL A 45 -3.82 -0.18 9.48
CA VAL A 45 -2.73 -0.19 10.45
C VAL A 45 -1.55 -1.01 9.90
N GLU A 46 -1.80 -2.20 9.38
CA GLU A 46 -0.80 -3.08 8.76
C GLU A 46 -0.11 -2.40 7.57
N TYR A 47 -0.86 -1.71 6.71
CA TYR A 47 -0.28 -0.95 5.61
C TYR A 47 0.64 0.19 6.08
N ILE A 48 0.23 0.94 7.10
CA ILE A 48 1.05 2.02 7.67
C ILE A 48 2.30 1.45 8.35
N GLU A 49 2.17 0.32 9.06
CA GLU A 49 3.30 -0.37 9.69
C GLU A 49 4.33 -0.86 8.65
N GLY A 50 3.87 -1.32 7.50
CA GLY A 50 4.76 -1.61 6.37
C GLY A 50 5.58 -0.40 5.94
N ILE A 51 4.93 0.77 5.77
CA ILE A 51 5.62 2.02 5.41
C ILE A 51 6.63 2.44 6.48
N GLU A 52 6.27 2.31 7.76
CA GLU A 52 7.16 2.61 8.88
C GLU A 52 8.36 1.65 8.91
N TRP A 53 8.14 0.37 8.62
CA TRP A 53 9.18 -0.64 8.53
C TRP A 53 10.18 -0.35 7.41
N GLU A 54 9.70 -0.03 6.20
CA GLU A 54 10.56 0.35 5.07
C GLU A 54 11.40 1.60 5.34
N ARG A 55 10.82 2.59 6.02
CA ARG A 55 11.55 3.79 6.45
C ARG A 55 12.75 3.42 7.31
N ASP A 56 12.56 2.45 8.21
CA ASP A 56 13.58 2.02 9.16
C ASP A 56 14.57 1.00 8.54
N HIS A 57 14.18 0.32 7.45
CA HIS A 57 14.96 -0.69 6.71
C HIS A 57 14.99 -0.39 5.20
N PRO A 58 15.55 0.77 4.78
CA PRO A 58 15.50 1.21 3.37
C PRO A 58 16.24 0.27 2.41
N GLU A 59 17.20 -0.51 2.89
CA GLU A 59 17.90 -1.55 2.14
C GLU A 59 17.01 -2.75 1.78
N GLU A 60 15.89 -2.92 2.49
CA GLU A 60 14.90 -3.99 2.28
C GLU A 60 13.57 -3.43 1.71
N ALA A 61 13.51 -2.15 1.36
CA ALA A 61 12.26 -1.49 0.94
C ALA A 61 11.75 -2.01 -0.42
N GLU A 62 10.58 -2.66 -0.39
CA GLU A 62 9.84 -3.15 -1.54
C GLU A 62 8.63 -2.24 -1.80
N ASN A 63 8.85 -1.15 -2.56
CA ASN A 63 7.90 -0.07 -2.90
C ASN A 63 6.39 -0.43 -2.69
N LEU A 64 5.91 -0.23 -1.46
CA LEU A 64 4.67 -0.79 -0.92
C LEU A 64 3.37 -0.20 -1.47
N ALA A 65 3.44 0.85 -2.31
CA ALA A 65 2.25 1.53 -2.78
C ALA A 65 1.33 0.61 -3.61
N PHE A 66 1.93 -0.24 -4.45
CA PHE A 66 1.21 -1.12 -5.38
C PHE A 66 1.98 -2.44 -5.58
N PRO A 67 2.08 -3.28 -4.53
CA PRO A 67 2.99 -4.43 -4.55
C PRO A 67 2.55 -5.49 -5.57
N ALA A 68 1.25 -5.64 -5.83
CA ALA A 68 0.77 -6.54 -6.89
C ALA A 68 1.15 -6.05 -8.30
N HIS A 69 1.23 -4.74 -8.53
CA HIS A 69 1.67 -4.18 -9.80
C HIS A 69 3.16 -4.40 -10.04
N ILE A 70 3.96 -4.32 -8.98
CA ILE A 70 5.40 -4.57 -9.03
C ILE A 70 5.67 -6.05 -9.24
N ALA A 71 5.05 -6.92 -8.45
CA ALA A 71 5.18 -8.37 -8.61
C ALA A 71 4.79 -8.81 -10.03
N ALA A 72 3.68 -8.29 -10.57
CA ALA A 72 3.29 -8.55 -11.96
C ALA A 72 4.30 -8.00 -12.97
N TYR A 73 4.81 -6.78 -12.77
CA TYR A 73 5.84 -6.17 -13.61
C TYR A 73 7.18 -6.92 -13.58
N GLN A 74 7.50 -7.61 -12.48
CA GLN A 74 8.75 -8.37 -12.32
C GLN A 74 8.60 -9.85 -12.70
N GLY A 75 7.36 -10.32 -12.94
CA GLY A 75 7.09 -11.74 -13.18
C GLY A 75 7.15 -12.59 -11.91
N ASP A 76 7.13 -11.97 -10.72
CA ASP A 76 7.12 -12.66 -9.43
C ASP A 76 5.72 -13.20 -9.12
N LEU A 77 5.41 -14.35 -9.74
CA LEU A 77 4.11 -15.00 -9.62
C LEU A 77 3.79 -15.44 -8.19
N GLU A 78 4.79 -15.87 -7.42
CA GLU A 78 4.57 -16.40 -6.08
C GLU A 78 4.21 -15.28 -5.11
N HIS A 79 4.93 -14.16 -5.18
CA HIS A 79 4.63 -12.98 -4.39
C HIS A 79 3.27 -12.38 -4.77
N LEU A 80 2.94 -12.33 -6.08
CA LEU A 80 1.64 -11.87 -6.56
C LEU A 80 0.49 -12.72 -6.00
N LYS A 81 0.64 -14.05 -5.95
CA LYS A 81 -0.37 -14.95 -5.36
C LYS A 81 -0.53 -14.69 -3.87
N MET A 82 0.55 -14.61 -3.12
CA MET A 82 0.53 -14.36 -1.68
C MET A 82 -0.27 -13.08 -1.35
N LEU A 83 -0.02 -11.98 -2.07
CA LEU A 83 -0.72 -10.71 -1.88
C LEU A 83 -2.24 -10.81 -2.13
N ILE A 84 -2.65 -11.59 -3.13
CA ILE A 84 -4.06 -11.75 -3.51
C ILE A 84 -4.77 -12.72 -2.56
N GLU A 85 -4.15 -13.86 -2.25
CA GLU A 85 -4.74 -14.91 -1.42
C GLU A 85 -4.90 -14.48 0.05
N ASN A 86 -3.95 -13.68 0.56
CA ASN A 86 -4.05 -13.10 1.90
C ASN A 86 -4.98 -11.87 1.96
N GLY A 87 -5.57 -11.46 0.83
CA GLY A 87 -6.49 -10.31 0.77
C GLY A 87 -5.82 -8.96 0.97
N ILE A 88 -4.49 -8.88 0.85
CA ILE A 88 -3.69 -7.64 1.00
C ILE A 88 -3.97 -6.70 -0.18
N VAL A 89 -4.17 -7.27 -1.38
CA VAL A 89 -4.44 -6.54 -2.61
C VAL A 89 -5.57 -7.19 -3.41
N ASN A 90 -6.44 -6.37 -3.99
CA ASN A 90 -7.41 -6.86 -4.96
C ASN A 90 -6.72 -7.13 -6.31
N ILE A 91 -7.00 -8.28 -6.94
CA ILE A 91 -6.45 -8.62 -8.27
C ILE A 91 -6.72 -7.54 -9.35
N ASN A 92 -7.76 -6.73 -9.17
CA ASN A 92 -8.14 -5.62 -10.04
C ASN A 92 -7.83 -4.23 -9.44
N GLU A 93 -6.99 -4.17 -8.39
CA GLU A 93 -6.55 -2.90 -7.80
C GLU A 93 -5.92 -2.00 -8.88
N ARG A 94 -6.26 -0.71 -8.86
CA ARG A 94 -5.78 0.24 -9.85
C ARG A 94 -4.70 1.11 -9.24
N ASP A 95 -3.55 1.23 -9.92
CA ASP A 95 -2.48 2.14 -9.52
C ASP A 95 -2.88 3.60 -9.77
N ASN A 96 -1.98 4.54 -9.42
CA ASN A 96 -2.20 5.97 -9.65
C ASN A 96 -2.32 6.36 -11.14
N LYS A 97 -1.96 5.48 -12.08
CA LYS A 97 -2.17 5.63 -13.53
C LYS A 97 -3.42 4.90 -14.01
N GLY A 98 -4.20 4.31 -13.09
CA GLY A 98 -5.38 3.52 -13.41
C GLY A 98 -5.10 2.15 -14.01
N SER A 99 -3.84 1.68 -13.97
CA SER A 99 -3.41 0.35 -14.45
C SER A 99 -3.71 -0.71 -13.41
N THR A 100 -4.01 -1.94 -13.82
CA THR A 100 -4.15 -3.11 -12.93
C THR A 100 -2.84 -3.92 -12.92
N PRO A 101 -2.65 -4.88 -11.99
CA PRO A 101 -1.53 -5.81 -12.06
C PRO A 101 -1.40 -6.49 -13.44
N ALA A 102 -2.52 -6.87 -14.05
CA ALA A 102 -2.54 -7.45 -15.40
C ALA A 102 -1.97 -6.50 -16.47
N HIS A 103 -2.24 -5.20 -16.41
CA HIS A 103 -1.64 -4.22 -17.32
C HIS A 103 -0.12 -4.16 -17.19
N LYS A 104 0.44 -4.48 -16.01
CA LYS A 104 1.89 -4.50 -15.79
C LYS A 104 2.53 -5.81 -16.22
N GLY A 105 1.85 -6.94 -16.03
CA GLY A 105 2.37 -8.26 -16.39
C GLY A 105 2.50 -8.51 -17.90
N VAL A 106 1.87 -7.69 -18.75
CA VAL A 106 1.97 -7.79 -20.21
C VAL A 106 3.17 -7.02 -20.81
N PHE A 107 3.92 -6.26 -20.00
CA PHE A 107 5.02 -5.41 -20.50
C PHE A 107 6.38 -6.13 -20.63
N PHE A 108 6.46 -7.46 -20.55
CA PHE A 108 7.75 -8.15 -20.69
C PHE A 108 8.21 -8.35 -22.14
N ASP A 109 9.45 -7.92 -22.39
CA ASP A 109 10.44 -8.48 -23.35
C ASP A 109 11.30 -9.52 -22.63
#